data_AF-A0AAJ1F4U8-F1
#
_entry.id   AF-A0AAJ1F4U8-F1
#
_cell.length_a   1.000
_cell.length_b   1.000
_cell.length_c   1.000
_cell.angle_alpha   90.00
_cell.angle_beta   90.00
_cell.angle_gamma   90.00
#
_symmetry.space_group_name_H-M   'P 1'
#
loop_
_entity.id
_entity.type
_entity.pdbx_description
1 polymer ?
#
loop_
_entity_poly.entity_id
_entity_poly.type
_entity_poly.pdbx_seq_one_letter_code
_entity_poly.pdbx_strand_id
1 'polypeptide(L)'
;MWTRKAALMLTSGISLILIGMMISNFQLMIAGLTFISFLAINGWVSGHSDLEITRTINGTETTMANVYKGDDVIVELTISNNSYRRTQQLEVFDNVPHEMKMRQGINQMRMNLGPGQSARIKYRVRCPLRGHYTLGPVSVRYRNVFNLFANESKVQDRTDITVFPQVREIEEALLRSNVPKMYTGATTLKTPGPGMEFYSLREYLPGDAFRSINWKA
;
A
#
# COMPACT_ATOMS: atom_id res chain seq x y z
N MET A 1 19.29 -4.33 18.03
CA MET A 1 20.60 -4.19 17.34
C MET A 1 21.44 -3.10 18.00
N TRP A 2 22.72 -3.37 18.25
CA TRP A 2 23.69 -2.37 18.74
C TRP A 2 24.13 -1.48 17.59
N THR A 3 24.18 -0.16 17.81
CA THR A 3 24.72 0.75 16.79
C THR A 3 26.23 0.84 16.89
N ARG A 4 26.87 1.34 15.82
CA ARG A 4 28.32 1.62 15.83
C ARG A 4 28.75 2.52 16.99
N LYS A 5 27.89 3.44 17.42
CA LYS A 5 28.14 4.34 18.56
C LYS A 5 28.21 3.57 19.88
N ALA A 6 27.30 2.63 20.10
CA ALA A 6 27.30 1.79 21.30
C ALA A 6 28.54 0.89 21.35
N ALA A 7 28.94 0.31 20.21
CA ALA A 7 30.16 -0.48 20.12
C ALA A 7 31.40 0.36 20.47
N LEU A 8 31.53 1.57 19.89
CA LEU A 8 32.64 2.47 20.19
C LEU A 8 32.69 2.86 21.67
N MET A 9 31.54 3.23 22.27
CA MET A 9 31.45 3.56 23.69
C MET A 9 31.81 2.38 24.61
N LEU A 10 31.44 1.16 24.23
CA LEU A 10 31.80 -0.03 24.98
C LEU A 10 33.30 -0.31 24.88
N THR A 11 33.88 -0.23 23.68
CA THR A 11 35.33 -0.42 23.49
C THR A 11 36.15 0.66 24.19
N SER A 12 35.72 1.93 24.17
CA SER A 12 36.41 3.01 24.87
C SER A 12 36.31 2.84 26.38
N GLY A 13 35.13 2.45 26.90
CA GLY A 13 34.94 2.14 28.31
C GLY A 13 35.88 1.03 28.80
N ILE A 14 35.95 -0.09 28.07
CA ILE A 14 36.87 -1.20 28.38
C ILE A 14 38.33 -0.75 28.30
N SER A 15 38.70 -0.01 27.25
CA SER A 15 40.07 0.48 27.06
C SER A 15 40.52 1.40 28.20
N LEU A 16 39.65 2.31 28.66
CA LEU A 16 39.93 3.19 29.80
C LEU A 16 40.11 2.43 31.10
N ILE A 17 39.33 1.37 31.33
CA ILE A 17 39.50 0.50 32.50
C ILE A 17 40.86 -0.20 32.44
N LEU A 18 41.22 -0.80 31.30
CA LEU A 18 42.49 -1.52 31.15
C LEU A 18 43.70 -0.59 31.32
N ILE A 19 43.68 0.58 30.69
CA ILE A 19 44.73 1.59 30.83
C ILE A 19 44.79 2.11 32.28
N GLY A 20 43.63 2.35 32.90
CA GLY A 20 43.52 2.75 34.30
C GLY A 20 44.12 1.71 35.26
N MET A 21 43.87 0.42 35.02
CA MET A 21 44.47 -0.68 35.78
C MET A 21 45.99 -0.75 35.58
N MET A 22 46.48 -0.57 34.34
CA MET A 22 47.92 -0.59 34.04
C MET A 22 48.69 0.54 34.74
N ILE A 23 48.09 1.74 34.82
CA ILE A 23 48.70 2.93 35.44
C ILE A 23 48.34 3.02 36.94
N SER A 24 47.50 2.12 37.46
CA SER A 24 46.92 2.19 38.82
C SER A 24 46.19 3.52 39.11
N ASN A 25 45.57 4.12 38.08
CA ASN A 25 44.82 5.36 38.20
C ASN A 25 43.32 5.08 38.35
N PHE A 26 42.80 5.28 39.56
CA PHE A 26 41.39 5.10 39.88
C PHE A 26 40.44 6.01 39.08
N GLN A 27 40.87 7.21 38.70
CA GLN A 27 40.02 8.17 37.98
C GLN A 27 39.66 7.64 36.57
N LEU A 28 40.62 7.03 35.86
CA LEU A 28 40.39 6.43 34.55
C LEU A 28 39.46 5.22 34.62
N MET A 29 39.60 4.41 35.67
CA MET A 29 38.73 3.26 35.89
C MET A 29 37.28 3.69 36.16
N ILE A 30 37.07 4.74 36.97
CA ILE A 30 35.74 5.32 37.21
C ILE A 30 35.14 5.84 35.91
N ALA A 31 35.92 6.56 35.09
CA ALA A 31 35.45 7.07 33.80
C ALA A 31 35.06 5.94 32.81
N GLY A 32 35.78 4.83 32.79
CA GLY A 32 35.39 3.67 31.99
C GLY A 32 34.12 2.98 32.51
N LEU A 33 33.98 2.86 33.84
CA LEU A 33 32.79 2.27 34.46
C LEU A 33 31.53 3.10 34.21
N THR A 34 31.62 4.44 34.17
CA THR A 34 30.47 5.30 33.87
C THR A 34 29.97 5.09 32.45
N PHE A 35 30.86 4.89 31.46
CA PHE A 35 30.45 4.55 30.09
C PHE A 35 29.73 3.21 29.99
N ILE A 36 30.23 2.17 30.67
CA ILE A 36 29.58 0.86 30.68
C ILE A 36 28.23 0.93 31.42
N SER A 37 28.18 1.60 32.56
CA SER A 37 26.94 1.79 33.34
C SER A 37 25.90 2.57 32.54
N PHE A 38 26.32 3.62 31.83
CA PHE A 38 25.44 4.41 30.96
C PHE A 38 24.85 3.56 29.83
N LEU A 39 25.64 2.68 29.21
CA LEU A 39 25.14 1.73 28.20
C LEU A 39 24.15 0.73 28.79
N ALA A 40 24.44 0.17 29.97
CA ALA A 40 23.56 -0.79 30.64
C ALA A 40 22.19 -0.18 30.98
N ILE A 41 22.17 1.02 31.56
CA ILE A 41 20.94 1.76 31.88
C ILE A 41 20.12 2.03 30.62
N ASN A 42 20.77 2.51 29.55
CA ASN A 42 20.09 2.81 28.29
C ASN A 42 19.58 1.56 27.56
N GLY A 43 20.23 0.42 27.73
CA GLY A 43 19.77 -0.86 27.21
C GLY A 43 18.48 -1.31 27.89
N TRP A 44 18.42 -1.21 29.23
CA TRP A 44 17.25 -1.62 30.02
C TRP A 44 15.99 -0.78 29.72
N VAL A 45 16.15 0.52 29.51
CA VAL A 45 15.02 1.45 29.29
C VAL A 45 14.33 1.23 27.93
N SER A 46 14.98 0.57 26.97
CA SER A 46 14.51 0.42 25.58
C SER A 46 13.36 -0.57 25.34
N GLY A 47 12.66 -0.99 26.40
CA GLY A 47 11.52 -1.93 26.34
C GLY A 47 10.32 -1.42 25.52
N HIS A 48 9.85 -2.32 24.65
CA HIS A 48 8.79 -2.20 23.64
C HIS A 48 7.59 -1.34 24.07
N SER A 49 7.33 -0.28 23.31
CA SER A 49 6.01 0.37 23.33
C SER A 49 5.06 -0.47 22.49
N ASP A 50 3.95 -0.89 23.08
CA ASP A 50 2.81 -1.44 22.35
C ASP A 50 2.22 -0.34 21.46
N LEU A 51 2.55 -0.44 20.17
CA LEU A 51 1.98 0.41 19.14
C LEU A 51 0.85 -0.35 18.46
N GLU A 52 -0.29 0.31 18.39
CA GLU A 52 -1.40 -0.10 17.56
C GLU A 52 -1.34 0.73 16.27
N ILE A 53 -1.40 0.05 15.13
CA ILE A 53 -1.32 0.67 13.82
C ILE A 53 -2.51 0.17 13.01
N THR A 54 -3.34 1.10 12.55
CA THR A 54 -4.48 0.82 11.69
C THR A 54 -4.34 1.57 10.37
N ARG A 55 -4.63 0.89 9.25
CA ARG A 55 -4.64 1.48 7.91
C ARG A 55 -6.08 1.67 7.43
N THR A 56 -6.35 2.85 6.92
CA THR A 56 -7.60 3.16 6.21
C THR A 56 -7.30 3.48 4.76
N ILE A 57 -8.15 2.97 3.86
CA ILE A 57 -8.07 3.21 2.41
C ILE A 57 -9.30 4.01 1.99
N ASN A 58 -9.08 5.14 1.33
CA ASN A 58 -10.14 6.06 0.87
C ASN A 58 -11.14 6.44 1.98
N GLY A 59 -10.67 6.49 3.24
CA GLY A 59 -11.50 6.81 4.41
C GLY A 59 -12.28 5.63 4.99
N THR A 60 -12.11 4.42 4.46
CA THR A 60 -12.71 3.19 4.97
C THR A 60 -11.66 2.27 5.55
N GLU A 61 -11.91 1.73 6.74
CA GLU A 61 -11.09 0.69 7.35
C GLU A 61 -11.45 -0.65 6.68
N THR A 62 -10.65 -1.07 5.70
CA THR A 62 -10.92 -2.28 4.92
C THR A 62 -9.64 -3.04 4.68
N THR A 63 -9.69 -4.37 4.80
CA THR A 63 -8.57 -5.28 4.50
C THR A 63 -8.39 -5.51 2.99
N MET A 64 -9.41 -5.21 2.19
CA MET A 64 -9.41 -5.37 0.74
C MET A 64 -10.00 -4.15 0.03
N ALA A 65 -9.34 -3.66 -1.02
CA ALA A 65 -9.83 -2.55 -1.83
C ALA A 65 -9.81 -2.88 -3.32
N ASN A 66 -10.89 -2.54 -4.02
CA ASN A 66 -11.01 -2.72 -5.46
C ASN A 66 -10.88 -1.36 -6.15
N VAL A 67 -9.96 -1.24 -7.09
CA VAL A 67 -9.67 0.01 -7.80
C VAL A 67 -9.44 -0.27 -9.28
N TYR A 68 -9.53 0.73 -10.15
CA TYR A 68 -9.24 0.56 -11.57
C TYR A 68 -7.84 1.04 -11.92
N LYS A 69 -7.31 0.52 -13.02
CA LYS A 69 -6.00 0.90 -13.56
C LYS A 69 -5.95 2.41 -13.77
N GLY A 70 -5.00 3.07 -13.13
CA GLY A 70 -4.79 4.52 -13.26
C GLY A 70 -5.47 5.36 -12.18
N ASP A 71 -6.28 4.75 -11.31
CA ASP A 71 -6.89 5.41 -10.16
C ASP A 71 -5.83 5.73 -9.09
N ASP A 72 -6.12 6.77 -8.32
CA ASP A 72 -5.34 7.19 -7.16
C ASP A 72 -6.00 6.67 -5.88
N VAL A 73 -5.22 6.01 -5.03
CA VAL A 73 -5.64 5.46 -3.74
C VAL A 73 -5.07 6.32 -2.63
N ILE A 74 -5.93 6.77 -1.73
CA ILE A 74 -5.54 7.54 -0.54
C ILE A 74 -5.38 6.56 0.61
N VAL A 75 -4.17 6.48 1.16
CA VAL A 75 -3.83 5.64 2.30
C VAL A 75 -3.57 6.53 3.51
N GLU A 76 -4.19 6.20 4.63
CA GLU A 76 -4.01 6.90 5.90
C GLU A 76 -3.74 5.88 7.00
N LEU A 77 -2.52 5.92 7.56
CA LEU A 77 -2.12 5.12 8.72
C LEU A 77 -2.30 5.92 9.98
N THR A 78 -3.00 5.35 10.96
CA THR A 78 -3.08 5.86 12.32
C THR A 78 -2.19 5.02 13.21
N ILE A 79 -1.25 5.67 13.90
CA ILE A 79 -0.32 5.05 14.83
C ILE A 79 -0.67 5.57 16.21
N SER A 80 -1.11 4.69 17.12
CA SER A 80 -1.38 4.99 18.52
C SER A 80 -0.37 4.31 19.43
N ASN A 81 0.08 5.05 20.44
CA ASN A 81 0.92 4.49 21.50
C ASN A 81 0.06 4.12 22.70
N ASN A 82 -0.25 2.83 22.84
CA ASN A 82 -1.05 2.30 23.93
C ASN A 82 -0.21 1.98 25.17
N SER A 83 1.11 2.17 25.10
CA SER A 83 2.00 1.94 26.23
C SER A 83 2.06 3.14 27.18
N TYR A 84 2.41 2.87 28.44
CA TYR A 84 2.65 3.90 29.46
C TYR A 84 3.94 4.71 29.27
N ARG A 85 4.77 4.35 28.28
CA ARG A 85 6.06 5.01 28.02
C ARG A 85 6.00 5.85 26.76
N ARG A 86 6.74 6.95 26.74
CA ARG A 86 6.94 7.76 25.54
C ARG A 86 7.87 7.04 24.57
N THR A 87 7.47 6.92 23.32
CA THR A 87 8.36 6.52 22.22
C THR A 87 9.39 7.62 21.99
N GLN A 88 10.67 7.23 21.98
CA GLN A 88 11.76 8.20 21.91
C GLN A 88 12.01 8.70 20.50
N GLN A 89 12.44 7.84 19.57
CA GLN A 89 12.52 8.18 18.16
C GLN A 89 11.90 7.01 17.39
N LEU A 90 10.63 7.18 17.01
CA LEU A 90 9.87 6.21 16.25
C LEU A 90 9.99 6.52 14.76
N GLU A 91 10.51 5.59 13.98
CA GLU A 91 10.46 5.62 12.52
C GLU A 91 9.40 4.64 12.06
N VAL A 92 8.38 5.11 11.35
CA VAL A 92 7.35 4.28 10.74
C VAL A 92 7.53 4.35 9.23
N PHE A 93 7.51 3.20 8.57
CA PHE A 93 7.61 3.05 7.12
C PHE A 93 6.53 2.09 6.65
N ASP A 94 5.58 2.57 5.84
CA ASP A 94 4.63 1.68 5.18
C ASP A 94 5.23 1.14 3.87
N ASN A 95 5.25 -0.19 3.75
CA ASN A 95 5.79 -0.86 2.58
C ASN A 95 4.77 -0.80 1.44
N VAL A 96 5.08 -0.01 0.43
CA VAL A 96 4.28 0.11 -0.79
C VAL A 96 4.95 -0.71 -1.91
N PRO A 97 4.20 -1.52 -2.68
CA PRO A 97 4.72 -2.23 -3.84
C PRO A 97 5.40 -1.28 -4.85
N HIS A 98 6.51 -1.73 -5.45
CA HIS A 98 7.31 -0.90 -6.35
C HIS A 98 6.54 -0.42 -7.59
N GLU A 99 5.55 -1.20 -8.02
CA GLU A 99 4.69 -0.90 -9.15
C GLU A 99 3.77 0.29 -8.87
N MET A 100 3.40 0.53 -7.61
CA MET A 100 2.57 1.66 -7.21
C MET A 100 3.42 2.93 -7.10
N LYS A 101 3.02 3.97 -7.82
CA LYS A 101 3.77 5.24 -7.83
C LYS A 101 3.22 6.20 -6.79
N MET A 102 4.07 6.66 -5.88
CA MET A 102 3.74 7.75 -4.96
C MET A 102 3.40 9.02 -5.75
N ARG A 103 2.22 9.59 -5.51
CA ARG A 103 1.76 10.83 -6.15
C ARG A 103 1.88 12.03 -5.22
N GLN A 104 1.54 11.83 -3.94
CA GLN A 104 1.54 12.89 -2.95
C GLN A 104 1.78 12.31 -1.55
N GLY A 105 2.45 13.08 -0.69
CA GLY A 105 2.75 12.67 0.67
C GLY A 105 3.98 11.76 0.77
N ILE A 106 4.22 11.26 1.96
CA ILE A 106 5.39 10.44 2.30
C ILE A 106 4.88 9.22 3.06
N ASN A 107 5.27 8.02 2.64
CA ASN A 107 4.92 6.75 3.30
C ASN A 107 5.83 6.43 4.50
N GLN A 108 6.65 7.40 4.92
CA GLN A 108 7.58 7.28 6.02
C GLN A 108 7.56 8.53 6.89
N MET A 109 7.62 8.34 8.21
CA MET A 109 7.64 9.45 9.15
C MET A 109 8.46 9.11 10.37
N ARG A 110 9.18 10.11 10.89
CA ARG A 110 9.86 10.05 12.18
C ARG A 110 9.09 10.90 13.17
N MET A 111 8.78 10.34 14.34
CA MET A 111 7.94 11.00 15.33
C MET A 111 8.25 10.50 16.74
N ASN A 112 7.72 11.23 17.73
CA ASN A 112 7.80 10.86 19.14
C ASN A 112 6.37 10.92 19.70
N LEU A 113 5.83 9.77 20.05
CA LEU A 113 4.49 9.62 20.65
C LEU A 113 4.61 9.41 22.15
N GLY A 114 4.00 10.30 22.93
CA GLY A 114 3.75 10.10 24.35
C GLY A 114 2.70 8.99 24.61
N PRO A 115 2.49 8.61 25.88
CA PRO A 115 1.43 7.66 26.25
C PRO A 115 0.06 8.15 25.78
N GLY A 116 -0.71 7.29 25.11
CA GLY A 116 -2.04 7.60 24.57
C GLY A 116 -2.05 8.58 23.40
N GLN A 117 -0.89 9.02 22.92
CA GLN A 117 -0.82 9.91 21.76
C GLN A 117 -0.91 9.12 20.45
N SER A 118 -1.55 9.73 19.46
CA SER A 118 -1.65 9.19 18.11
C SER A 118 -1.10 10.16 17.07
N ALA A 119 -0.61 9.61 15.97
CA ALA A 119 -0.20 10.35 14.78
C ALA A 119 -0.77 9.70 13.53
N ARG A 120 -0.89 10.50 12.46
CA ARG A 120 -1.45 10.06 11.19
C ARG A 120 -0.49 10.33 10.05
N ILE A 121 -0.27 9.33 9.21
CA ILE A 121 0.53 9.43 7.99
C ILE A 121 -0.43 9.27 6.82
N LYS A 122 -0.56 10.30 5.99
CA LYS A 122 -1.46 10.30 4.84
C LYS A 122 -0.67 10.48 3.55
N TYR A 123 -0.91 9.59 2.60
CA TYR A 123 -0.29 9.65 1.29
C TYR A 123 -1.21 9.11 0.19
N ARG A 124 -0.87 9.43 -1.06
CA ARG A 124 -1.61 9.01 -2.25
C ARG A 124 -0.70 8.21 -3.17
N VAL A 125 -1.15 7.01 -3.53
CA VAL A 125 -0.46 6.12 -4.48
C VAL A 125 -1.32 5.92 -5.72
N ARG A 126 -0.69 5.89 -6.89
CA ARG A 126 -1.34 5.56 -8.15
C ARG A 126 -1.07 4.10 -8.51
N CYS A 127 -2.10 3.41 -9.01
CA CYS A 127 -2.00 2.02 -9.45
C CYS A 127 -1.87 1.94 -10.99
N PRO A 128 -0.65 1.90 -11.58
CA PRO A 128 -0.50 1.99 -13.04
C PRO A 128 -0.80 0.69 -13.79
N LEU A 129 -0.70 -0.47 -13.13
CA LEU A 129 -0.80 -1.80 -13.74
C LEU A 129 -1.94 -2.59 -13.08
N ARG A 130 -2.66 -3.39 -13.87
CA ARG A 130 -3.67 -4.33 -13.35
C ARG A 130 -2.99 -5.45 -12.56
N GLY A 131 -3.65 -5.99 -11.56
CA GLY A 131 -3.13 -7.10 -10.75
C GLY A 131 -3.57 -7.02 -9.28
N HIS A 132 -3.06 -7.96 -8.49
CA HIS A 132 -3.23 -7.99 -7.04
C HIS A 132 -1.97 -7.48 -6.37
N TYR A 133 -2.12 -6.55 -5.44
CA TYR A 133 -1.04 -5.93 -4.71
C TYR A 133 -1.36 -5.94 -3.22
N THR A 134 -0.34 -5.97 -2.37
CA THR A 134 -0.52 -5.90 -0.92
C THR A 134 0.25 -4.71 -0.38
N LEU A 135 -0.43 -3.81 0.32
CA LEU A 135 0.21 -2.78 1.15
C LEU A 135 0.65 -3.37 2.47
N GLY A 136 1.78 -2.91 2.98
CA GLY A 136 2.39 -3.41 4.20
C GLY A 136 3.28 -4.64 3.99
N PRO A 137 3.72 -5.30 5.07
CA PRO A 137 3.50 -4.95 6.48
C PRO A 137 4.16 -3.61 6.85
N VAL A 138 3.68 -2.94 7.89
CA VAL A 138 4.27 -1.67 8.35
C VAL A 138 5.57 -1.96 9.09
N SER A 139 6.67 -1.36 8.63
CA SER A 139 7.97 -1.49 9.28
C SER A 139 8.15 -0.38 10.30
N VAL A 140 8.47 -0.77 11.53
CA VAL A 140 8.63 0.14 12.65
C VAL A 140 10.05 0.00 13.17
N ARG A 141 10.74 1.13 13.35
CA ARG A 141 12.06 1.16 13.99
C ARG A 141 12.04 2.11 15.17
N TYR A 142 12.43 1.59 16.32
CA TYR A 142 12.65 2.34 17.54
C TYR A 142 14.13 2.67 17.69
N ARG A 143 14.43 3.93 17.96
CA ARG A 143 15.77 4.36 18.39
C ARG A 143 15.67 5.04 19.74
N ASN A 144 16.64 4.76 20.59
CA ASN A 144 16.85 5.53 21.81
C ASN A 144 17.40 6.94 21.44
N VAL A 145 17.18 7.96 22.27
CA VAL A 145 17.66 9.36 22.16
C VAL A 145 19.14 9.42 21.78
N PHE A 146 19.98 8.57 22.37
CA PHE A 146 21.42 8.55 22.08
C PHE A 146 21.81 7.73 20.84
N ASN A 147 20.82 7.12 20.18
CA ASN A 147 20.99 6.23 19.03
C ASN A 147 22.02 5.10 19.29
N LEU A 148 22.03 4.57 20.51
CA LEU A 148 22.91 3.48 20.96
C LEU A 148 22.31 2.11 20.61
N PHE A 149 20.99 2.02 20.72
CA PHE A 149 20.22 0.82 20.42
C PHE A 149 19.15 1.16 19.39
N ALA A 150 18.98 0.25 18.44
CA ALA A 150 17.88 0.27 17.48
C ALA A 150 17.13 -1.06 17.57
N ASN A 151 15.81 -1.00 17.65
CA ASN A 151 14.94 -2.18 17.56
C ASN A 151 14.05 -2.04 16.32
N GLU A 152 13.88 -3.13 15.59
CA GLU A 152 13.08 -3.16 14.37
C GLU A 152 12.00 -4.21 14.54
N SER A 153 10.75 -3.81 14.31
CA SER A 153 9.60 -4.69 14.32
C SER A 153 8.77 -4.47 13.05
N LYS A 154 8.00 -5.49 12.68
CA LYS A 154 7.03 -5.40 11.60
C LYS A 154 5.64 -5.64 12.16
N VAL A 155 4.76 -4.68 11.99
CA VAL A 155 3.34 -4.83 12.33
C VAL A 155 2.65 -5.44 11.12
N GLN A 156 1.98 -6.58 11.31
CA GLN A 156 1.34 -7.35 10.24
C GLN A 156 0.00 -6.74 9.81
N ASP A 157 -0.04 -5.41 9.66
CA ASP A 157 -1.17 -4.71 9.08
C ASP A 157 -1.01 -4.69 7.55
N ARG A 158 -1.74 -5.58 6.89
CA ARG A 158 -1.70 -5.78 5.44
C ARG A 158 -3.05 -5.48 4.82
N THR A 159 -3.02 -4.83 3.67
CA THR A 159 -4.23 -4.50 2.93
C THR A 159 -4.05 -4.86 1.47
N ASP A 160 -4.93 -5.72 0.97
CA ASP A 160 -4.88 -6.20 -0.40
C ASP A 160 -5.65 -5.25 -1.32
N ILE A 161 -5.05 -4.91 -2.45
CA ILE A 161 -5.60 -4.02 -3.46
C ILE A 161 -5.69 -4.80 -4.77
N THR A 162 -6.91 -4.97 -5.27
CA THR A 162 -7.17 -5.57 -6.58
C THR A 162 -7.41 -4.46 -7.60
N VAL A 163 -6.53 -4.39 -8.60
CA VAL A 163 -6.55 -3.38 -9.66
C VAL A 163 -7.17 -3.98 -10.93
N PHE A 164 -8.40 -3.59 -11.23
CA PHE A 164 -9.12 -3.98 -12.43
C PHE A 164 -8.66 -3.21 -13.67
N PRO A 165 -8.77 -3.79 -14.88
CA PRO A 165 -8.60 -3.03 -16.11
C PRO A 165 -9.67 -1.93 -16.23
N GLN A 166 -9.32 -0.81 -16.86
CA GLN A 166 -10.29 0.23 -17.19
C GLN A 166 -11.36 -0.34 -18.13
N VAL A 167 -12.62 -0.27 -17.70
CA VAL A 167 -13.77 -0.63 -18.53
C VAL A 167 -14.01 0.55 -19.46
N ARG A 168 -13.98 0.30 -20.77
CA ARG A 168 -14.39 1.28 -21.78
C ARG A 168 -15.79 0.93 -22.22
N GLU A 169 -16.68 1.91 -22.19
CA GLU A 169 -17.98 1.77 -22.86
C GLU A 169 -17.71 1.64 -24.36
N ILE A 170 -18.22 0.55 -24.93
CA ILE A 170 -18.23 0.35 -26.38
C ILE A 170 -19.54 0.94 -26.84
N GLU A 171 -19.49 1.96 -27.71
CA GLU A 171 -20.70 2.49 -28.34
C GLU A 171 -21.45 1.35 -29.05
N GLU A 172 -22.74 1.19 -28.76
CA GLU A 172 -23.59 0.12 -29.33
C GLU A 172 -23.56 0.09 -30.87
N ALA A 173 -23.23 1.22 -31.52
CA ALA A 173 -23.09 1.33 -32.96
C ALA A 173 -22.02 0.37 -33.54
N LEU A 174 -20.99 0.01 -32.76
CA LEU A 174 -19.93 -0.93 -33.18
C LEU A 174 -20.34 -2.41 -33.07
N LEU A 175 -21.40 -2.72 -32.32
CA LEU A 175 -21.92 -4.08 -32.16
C LEU A 175 -22.99 -4.43 -33.20
N ARG A 176 -23.53 -3.43 -33.91
CA ARG A 176 -24.51 -3.66 -34.99
C ARG A 176 -23.78 -4.06 -36.27
N SER A 177 -23.66 -5.37 -36.49
CA SER A 177 -23.22 -5.90 -37.78
C SER A 177 -24.33 -5.71 -38.82
N ASN A 178 -24.11 -4.83 -39.80
CA ASN A 178 -24.97 -4.72 -40.99
C ASN A 178 -24.77 -5.87 -41.99
N VAL A 179 -23.84 -6.78 -41.72
CA VAL A 179 -23.52 -7.93 -42.58
C VAL A 179 -23.85 -9.23 -41.84
N PRO A 180 -24.61 -10.16 -42.44
CA PRO A 180 -24.84 -11.48 -41.87
C PRO A 180 -23.51 -12.23 -41.79
N LYS A 181 -23.07 -12.58 -40.58
CA LYS A 181 -21.88 -13.41 -40.38
C LYS A 181 -22.31 -14.87 -40.19
N MET A 182 -21.89 -15.74 -41.11
CA MET A 182 -22.14 -17.19 -41.04
C MET A 182 -21.13 -17.91 -40.11
N TYR A 183 -20.97 -17.44 -38.87
CA TYR A 183 -20.11 -18.10 -37.88
C TYR A 183 -20.77 -18.16 -36.49
N THR A 184 -20.39 -19.14 -35.69
CA THR A 184 -20.89 -19.38 -34.33
C THR A 184 -20.69 -18.15 -33.43
N GLY A 185 -21.76 -17.67 -32.77
CA GLY A 185 -21.76 -16.43 -31.99
C GLY A 185 -22.32 -15.20 -32.73
N ALA A 186 -22.81 -15.36 -33.96
CA ALA A 186 -23.49 -14.30 -34.69
C ALA A 186 -24.82 -13.92 -34.01
N THR A 187 -25.01 -12.63 -33.74
CA THR A 187 -26.29 -12.10 -33.28
C THR A 187 -27.30 -12.19 -34.41
N THR A 188 -28.52 -12.62 -34.12
CA THR A 188 -29.60 -12.66 -35.12
C THR A 188 -29.91 -11.24 -35.57
N LEU A 189 -29.76 -10.96 -36.87
CA LEU A 189 -30.22 -9.69 -37.42
C LEU A 189 -31.74 -9.61 -37.22
N LYS A 190 -32.21 -8.49 -36.66
CA LYS A 190 -33.66 -8.17 -36.60
C LYS A 190 -34.21 -7.66 -37.94
N THR A 191 -33.35 -7.51 -38.95
CA THR A 191 -33.74 -7.07 -40.29
C THR A 191 -34.12 -8.29 -41.13
N PRO A 192 -35.36 -8.36 -41.66
CA PRO A 192 -35.75 -9.43 -42.57
C PRO A 192 -34.89 -9.41 -43.83
N GLY A 193 -34.34 -10.57 -44.21
CA GLY A 193 -33.66 -10.74 -45.50
C GLY A 193 -34.66 -10.87 -46.66
N PRO A 194 -34.20 -10.80 -47.92
CA PRO A 194 -35.03 -11.03 -49.10
C PRO A 194 -35.33 -12.53 -49.27
N GLY A 195 -36.08 -13.10 -48.34
CA GLY A 195 -36.59 -14.47 -48.42
C GLY A 195 -37.83 -14.58 -49.31
N MET A 196 -38.15 -15.80 -49.72
CA MET A 196 -39.40 -16.12 -50.42
C MET A 196 -40.55 -16.48 -49.44
N GLU A 197 -40.22 -16.64 -48.16
CA GLU A 197 -41.20 -16.96 -47.11
C GLU A 197 -41.97 -15.71 -46.67
N PHE A 198 -43.27 -15.88 -46.43
CA PHE A 198 -44.15 -14.81 -45.98
C PHE A 198 -43.79 -14.38 -44.54
N TYR A 199 -43.46 -13.11 -44.36
CA TYR A 199 -43.19 -12.51 -43.05
C TYR A 199 -44.24 -11.47 -42.64
N SER A 200 -44.50 -10.48 -43.51
CA SER A 200 -45.49 -9.42 -43.27
C SER A 200 -45.94 -8.77 -44.59
N LEU A 201 -47.14 -8.17 -44.60
CA LEU A 201 -47.60 -7.29 -45.69
C LEU A 201 -47.20 -5.84 -45.39
N ARG A 202 -46.76 -5.11 -46.42
CA ARG A 202 -46.55 -3.66 -46.38
C ARG A 202 -46.97 -3.02 -47.69
N GLU A 203 -47.12 -1.70 -47.69
CA GLU A 203 -47.34 -0.94 -48.92
C GLU A 203 -46.15 -1.04 -49.88
N TYR A 204 -46.47 -1.06 -51.18
CA TYR A 204 -45.49 -1.11 -52.25
C TYR A 204 -44.70 0.21 -52.31
N LEU A 205 -43.37 0.11 -52.33
CA LEU A 205 -42.46 1.23 -52.57
C LEU A 205 -41.82 1.10 -53.96
N PRO A 206 -41.63 2.21 -54.70
CA PRO A 206 -40.91 2.18 -55.98
C PRO A 206 -39.51 1.59 -55.81
N GLY A 207 -39.25 0.45 -56.47
CA GLY A 207 -38.01 -0.31 -56.34
C GLY A 207 -38.21 -1.72 -55.76
N ASP A 208 -39.38 -2.03 -55.23
CA ASP A 208 -39.73 -3.39 -54.81
C ASP A 208 -39.83 -4.34 -56.02
N ALA A 209 -39.38 -5.58 -55.84
CA ALA A 209 -39.43 -6.57 -56.91
C ALA A 209 -40.89 -6.97 -57.22
N PHE A 210 -41.24 -7.11 -58.51
CA PHE A 210 -42.60 -7.51 -58.92
C PHE A 210 -43.05 -8.86 -58.33
N ARG A 211 -42.10 -9.77 -58.03
CA ARG A 211 -42.36 -11.07 -57.41
C ARG A 211 -42.84 -11.00 -55.96
N SER A 212 -42.63 -9.88 -55.27
CA SER A 212 -43.09 -9.68 -53.88
C SER A 212 -44.46 -8.99 -53.79
N ILE A 213 -45.11 -8.72 -54.92
CA ILE A 213 -46.45 -8.12 -54.97
C ILE A 213 -47.49 -9.23 -54.87
N ASN A 214 -48.36 -9.14 -53.86
CA ASN A 214 -49.55 -9.98 -53.78
C ASN A 214 -50.62 -9.38 -54.69
N TRP A 215 -50.76 -9.95 -55.89
CA TRP A 215 -51.79 -9.58 -56.83
C TRP A 215 -53.14 -10.15 -56.39
N LYS A 216 -54.19 -9.34 -56.40
CA LYS A 216 -55.55 -9.86 -56.24
C LYS A 216 -55.84 -10.79 -57.42
N ALA A 217 -56.23 -12.03 -57.13
CA ALA A 217 -56.80 -12.96 -58.10
C ALA A 217 -58.30 -12.70 -58.29
#